data_AF-A0A3Q0JNU6-F1
#
_entry.id   AF-A0A3Q0JNU6-F1
#
_cell.length_a   1.000
_cell.length_b   1.000
_cell.length_c   1.000
_cell.angle_alpha   90.00
_cell.angle_beta   90.00
_cell.angle_gamma   90.00
#
_symmetry.space_group_name_H-M   'P 1'
#
loop_
_entity.id
_entity.type
_entity.pdbx_description
1 polymer ?
#
loop_
_entity_poly.entity_id
_entity_poly.type
_entity_poly.pdbx_seq_one_letter_code
_entity_poly.pdbx_strand_id
1 'polypeptide(L)'
;MTGIDPETSQDIAEAIVNKGGRYLEAQIQGSKTQAEEGKLVILAAGDRSLFEDCQSCFIAMGVNSFYMGKSPGLRFLDTWNF
;
A
#
# COMPACT_ATOMS: atom_id res chain seq x y z
N MET A 1 -13.08 -5.57 4.24
CA MET A 1 -11.71 -5.14 4.54
C MET A 1 -11.79 -3.70 5.00
N THR A 2 -11.46 -3.41 6.25
CA THR A 2 -11.62 -2.07 6.86
C THR A 2 -10.45 -1.19 6.45
N GLY A 3 -10.68 -0.24 5.54
CA GLY A 3 -9.69 0.77 5.18
C GLY A 3 -9.57 1.82 6.28
N ILE A 4 -8.34 2.28 6.52
CA ILE A 4 -8.04 3.39 7.42
C ILE A 4 -8.48 4.70 6.74
N ASP A 5 -8.94 5.68 7.51
CA ASP A 5 -9.27 7.01 7.00
C ASP A 5 -8.01 7.69 6.45
N PRO A 6 -8.10 8.47 5.35
CA PRO A 6 -6.93 9.14 4.79
C PRO A 6 -6.26 10.09 5.80
N GLU A 7 -7.05 10.72 6.67
CA GLU A 7 -6.55 11.60 7.74
C GLU A 7 -5.74 10.79 8.77
N THR A 8 -6.29 9.69 9.28
CA THR A 8 -5.58 8.78 10.19
C THR A 8 -4.32 8.17 9.56
N SER A 9 -4.35 7.83 8.27
CA SER A 9 -3.17 7.34 7.55
C SER A 9 -2.07 8.40 7.47
N GLN A 10 -2.44 9.66 7.23
CA GLN A 10 -1.52 10.79 7.23
C GLN A 10 -0.95 11.04 8.63
N ASP A 11 -1.78 11.04 9.68
CA ASP A 11 -1.35 11.19 11.07
C ASP A 11 -0.33 10.12 11.48
N ILE A 12 -0.59 8.86 11.09
CA ILE A 12 0.34 7.74 11.34
C ILE A 12 1.64 7.94 10.58
N ALA A 13 1.57 8.32 9.30
CA ALA A 13 2.74 8.56 8.48
C ALA A 13 3.61 9.67 9.07
N GLU A 14 3.02 10.82 9.44
CA GLU A 14 3.71 11.92 10.09
C GLU A 14 4.29 11.52 11.45
N ALA A 15 3.55 10.77 12.27
CA ALA A 15 4.05 10.29 13.56
C ALA A 15 5.25 9.34 13.41
N ILE A 16 5.27 8.49 12.38
CA ILE A 16 6.38 7.58 12.08
C ILE A 16 7.58 8.36 11.55
N VAL A 17 7.37 9.29 10.61
CA VAL A 17 8.44 10.12 10.05
C VAL A 17 9.05 11.03 11.11
N ASN A 18 8.25 11.61 12.02
CA ASN A 18 8.74 12.42 13.14
C ASN A 18 9.62 11.63 14.11
N LYS A 19 9.46 10.30 14.18
CA LYS A 19 10.33 9.41 14.96
C LYS A 19 11.56 8.93 14.18
N GLY A 20 11.77 9.43 12.96
CA GLY A 20 12.85 9.02 12.05
C GLY A 20 12.57 7.71 11.30
N GLY A 21 11.32 7.25 11.31
CA GLY A 21 10.89 6.05 10.58
C GLY A 21 10.50 6.34 9.13
N ARG A 22 10.31 5.27 8.36
CA ARG A 22 9.75 5.31 7.01
C ARG A 22 8.37 4.66 7.01
N TYR A 23 7.41 5.26 6.32
CA TYR A 23 6.05 4.75 6.22
C TYR A 23 5.68 4.45 4.76
N LEU A 24 5.09 3.28 4.54
CA LEU A 24 4.53 2.85 3.28
C LEU A 24 3.18 2.20 3.56
N GLU A 25 2.12 2.79 3.03
CA GLU A 25 0.80 2.20 3.02
C GLU A 25 0.70 1.29 1.80
N ALA A 26 0.18 0.07 1.96
CA ALA A 26 -0.06 -0.86 0.85
C ALA A 26 -1.46 -1.48 0.96
N GLN A 27 -2.30 -1.25 -0.05
CA GLN A 27 -3.60 -1.85 -0.20
C GLN A 27 -3.51 -3.06 -1.14
N ILE A 28 -4.03 -4.20 -0.67
CA ILE A 28 -3.98 -5.46 -1.41
C ILE A 28 -5.37 -5.76 -1.93
N GLN A 29 -5.49 -5.91 -3.25
CA GLN A 29 -6.71 -6.30 -3.93
C GLN A 29 -6.58 -7.72 -4.48
N GLY A 30 -7.62 -8.53 -4.23
CA GLY A 30 -7.70 -9.90 -4.73
C GLY A 30 -8.51 -10.81 -3.82
N SER A 31 -8.93 -11.94 -4.38
CA SER A 31 -9.60 -13.02 -3.67
C SER A 31 -8.59 -13.93 -2.95
N LYS A 32 -9.09 -14.75 -2.01
CA LYS A 32 -8.26 -15.75 -1.32
C LYS A 32 -7.52 -16.68 -2.28
N THR A 33 -8.19 -17.15 -3.33
CA THR A 33 -7.58 -17.99 -4.37
C THR A 33 -6.45 -17.27 -5.10
N GLN A 34 -6.63 -15.99 -5.45
CA GLN A 34 -5.57 -15.19 -6.05
C GLN A 34 -4.39 -14.98 -5.12
N ALA A 35 -4.62 -14.89 -3.80
CA ALA A 35 -3.53 -14.85 -2.81
C ALA A 35 -2.70 -16.14 -2.82
N GLU A 36 -3.37 -17.29 -2.85
CA GLU A 36 -2.71 -18.61 -2.91
C GLU A 36 -1.93 -18.82 -4.22
N GLU A 37 -2.42 -18.24 -5.33
CA GLU A 37 -1.75 -18.28 -6.63
C GLU A 37 -0.68 -17.19 -6.84
N GLY A 38 -0.46 -16.29 -5.87
CA GLY A 38 0.48 -15.17 -6.01
C GLY A 38 0.04 -14.11 -7.03
N LYS A 39 -1.27 -13.99 -7.28
CA LYS A 39 -1.89 -13.09 -8.26
C LYS A 39 -2.59 -11.89 -7.64
N LEU A 40 -2.12 -11.44 -6.47
CA LEU A 40 -2.64 -10.22 -5.85
C LEU A 40 -2.19 -8.96 -6.60
N VAL A 41 -3.00 -7.92 -6.50
CA VAL A 41 -2.65 -6.58 -6.96
C VAL A 41 -2.36 -5.72 -5.73
N ILE A 42 -1.21 -5.07 -5.72
CA ILE A 42 -0.74 -4.29 -4.58
C ILE A 42 -0.64 -2.82 -5.00
N LEU A 43 -1.32 -1.95 -4.28
CA LEU A 43 -1.30 -0.51 -4.47
C LEU A 43 -0.56 0.09 -3.29
N ALA A 44 0.55 0.77 -3.50
CA ALA A 44 1.36 1.29 -2.42
C ALA A 44 1.57 2.81 -2.55
N ALA A 45 1.56 3.51 -1.42
CA ALA A 45 1.77 4.96 -1.33
C ALA A 45 2.58 5.31 -0.08
N GLY A 46 3.44 6.33 -0.18
CA GLY A 46 4.32 6.76 0.91
C GLY A 46 5.78 6.85 0.47
N ASP A 47 6.69 6.27 1.24
CA ASP A 47 8.12 6.35 0.93
C ASP A 47 8.53 5.45 -0.26
N ARG A 48 9.08 6.06 -1.30
CA ARG A 48 9.50 5.35 -2.51
C ARG A 48 10.66 4.38 -2.27
N SER A 49 11.65 4.76 -1.45
CA SER A 49 12.78 3.88 -1.15
C SER A 49 12.30 2.64 -0.42
N LEU A 50 11.35 2.79 0.51
CA LEU A 50 10.73 1.66 1.18
C LEU A 50 9.90 0.77 0.23
N PHE A 51 9.22 1.36 -0.76
CA PHE A 51 8.53 0.59 -1.81
C PHE A 51 9.50 -0.25 -2.65
N GLU A 52 10.64 0.33 -3.05
CA GLU A 52 11.68 -0.36 -3.80
C GLU A 52 12.35 -1.45 -2.95
N ASP A 53 12.62 -1.19 -1.67
CA ASP A 53 13.14 -2.18 -0.71
C ASP A 53 12.16 -3.38 -0.55
N CYS A 54 10.85 -3.12 -0.56
CA CYS A 54 9.80 -4.13 -0.44
C CYS A 54 9.38 -4.79 -1.76
N GLN A 55 9.99 -4.43 -2.89
CA GLN A 55 9.60 -4.93 -4.21
C GLN A 55 9.65 -6.46 -4.30
N SER A 56 10.66 -7.08 -3.68
CA SER A 56 10.82 -8.53 -3.62
C SER A 56 9.61 -9.23 -2.96
N CYS A 57 9.11 -8.67 -1.85
CA CYS A 57 7.92 -9.14 -1.17
C CYS A 57 6.66 -8.98 -2.03
N PHE A 58 6.54 -7.85 -2.72
CA PHE A 58 5.37 -7.59 -3.57
C PHE A 58 5.32 -8.54 -4.77
N ILE A 59 6.46 -8.85 -5.39
CA ILE A 59 6.55 -9.83 -6.49
C ILE A 59 6.23 -11.25 -5.99
N ALA A 60 6.61 -11.58 -4.75
CA ALA A 60 6.31 -12.90 -4.18
C ALA A 60 4.81 -13.10 -3.91
N MET A 61 4.08 -12.02 -3.58
CA MET A 61 2.67 -12.08 -3.20
C MET A 61 1.71 -11.74 -4.35
N GLY A 62 2.19 -11.02 -5.37
CA GLY A 62 1.34 -10.42 -6.38
C GLY A 62 1.96 -10.37 -7.77
N VAL A 63 1.09 -10.28 -8.77
CA VAL A 63 1.49 -10.13 -10.18
C VAL A 63 1.86 -8.69 -10.50
N ASN A 64 1.21 -7.73 -9.85
CA ASN A 64 1.40 -6.31 -10.10
C ASN A 64 1.49 -5.53 -8.80
N SER A 65 2.47 -4.63 -8.73
CA SER A 65 2.57 -3.60 -7.71
C SER A 65 2.60 -2.22 -8.35
N PHE A 66 1.80 -1.30 -7.84
CA PHE A 66 1.68 0.06 -8.35
C PHE A 66 2.03 1.04 -7.25
N TYR A 67 2.96 1.93 -7.54
CA TYR A 67 3.31 3.03 -6.65
C TYR A 67 2.48 4.27 -7.00
N MET A 68 1.66 4.73 -6.07
CA MET A 68 0.71 5.83 -6.28
C MET A 68 1.25 7.21 -5.88
N GLY A 69 2.43 7.27 -5.29
CA GLY A 69 3.08 8.52 -4.91
C GLY A 69 3.38 8.62 -3.42
N LYS A 70 3.80 9.82 -3.01
CA LYS A 70 4.34 10.06 -1.67
C LYS A 70 3.28 10.28 -0.58
N SER A 71 2.05 10.58 -0.97
CA SER A 71 0.97 10.91 -0.04
C SER A 71 0.24 9.63 0.41
N PRO A 72 0.19 9.35 1.73
CA PRO A 72 -0.66 8.32 2.32
C PRO A 72 -2.16 8.62 2.08
N GLY A 73 -2.99 7.57 2.01
CA GLY A 73 -4.43 7.72 1.74
C GLY A 73 -4.88 6.99 0.48
N LEU A 74 -4.63 5.68 0.40
CA LEU A 74 -5.01 4.84 -0.74
C LEU A 74 -6.53 4.72 -0.97
N ARG A 75 -7.36 5.16 -0.01
CA ARG A 75 -8.83 5.08 -0.05
C ARG A 75 -9.48 5.86 -1.20
N PHE A 76 -8.76 6.79 -1.84
CA PHE A 76 -9.25 7.45 -3.06
C PHE A 76 -9.49 6.47 -4.22
N LEU A 77 -8.85 5.29 -4.22
CA LEU A 77 -9.10 4.26 -5.23
C LEU A 77 -10.29 3.35 -4.93
N ASP A 78 -10.66 3.14 -3.66
CA ASP A 78 -11.86 2.34 -3.31
C ASP A 78 -13.16 3.00 -3.81
N THR A 79 -13.11 4.30 -4.14
CA THR A 79 -14.25 5.06 -4.67
C THR A 79 -14.33 5.00 -6.20
N TRP A 80 -13.26 4.55 -6.88
CA TRP A 80 -13.26 4.27 -8.31
C TRP A 80 -13.51 2.78 -8.52
N ASN A 81 -14.78 2.40 -8.42
CA ASN A 81 -15.28 1.09 -8.84
C ASN A 81 -15.03 0.94 -10.36
N PHE A 82 -14.22 -0.03 -10.76
CA PHE A 82 -14.29 -0.63 -12.10
C PHE A 82 -15.19 -1.85 -12.06
#